data_AF-A0A813R5D5-F1
#
_entry.id   AF-A0A813R5D5-F1
#
_cell.length_a   1.000
_cell.length_b   1.000
_cell.length_c   1.000
_cell.angle_alpha   90.00
_cell.angle_beta   90.00
_cell.angle_gamma   90.00
#
_symmetry.space_group_name_H-M   'P 1'
#
loop_
_entity.id
_entity.type
_entity.pdbx_description
1 polymer ?
#
loop_
_entity_poly.entity_id
_entity_poly.type
_entity_poly.pdbx_seq_one_letter_code
_entity_poly.pdbx_strand_id
1 'polypeptide(L)'
;MNGIRRLFLLNIILFLQIKSACSLCNMPTAWLGLWYQRGMTSLLEITIDYIQTKGRCIDVLPIQQYYLFTERINRCTRCLLFIERDTNLLQYRESECNDADDLSNITLCPNMIAPDAPLYTLHRNNSKPQLCPIQPPFLLLKLIKDGSTCHRSLSSSYIGECINDYQFRLHLSPCSPYYQTLDLHLLCVATWIEGFHTYFVTRILSKQYHHNDNPYECFYYTTKEKDISSSFSLSMATDGSCRDLNSRHMATVMTLSSINRYMMNESNISCIYPDEFQQYEWYSLNRTIQMFIRNTDIELINIQQNEYNKRLHCLQSINSSYYRIGIFTNCDVNEKCLQINQRTDNVLELIINNCHNNEYSKILTFIKKSNYLSLCPTSIGHLLFESNLNHQHHHRQLILRKKRFHMSVGCENKDKLIIYQIEKDLEYRSLTQMDTCIASWKSSDLSTIYLIAQSNYSDASYCLSFQMSDSIIIRNNSHTCSFNNNEDKTSISIYSAKLINPCSQSKRLSFNYILLLIIILLCINNTR
;
A
#
# COMPACT_ATOMS: atom_id res chain seq x y z
N MET A 1 -15.02 6.38 -81.83
CA MET A 1 -14.76 5.76 -80.49
C MET A 1 -13.28 5.59 -80.12
N ASN A 2 -12.30 6.07 -80.90
CA ASN A 2 -10.86 5.85 -80.60
C ASN A 2 -10.12 7.06 -79.96
N GLY A 3 -10.71 8.26 -79.93
CA GLY A 3 -10.08 9.45 -79.32
C GLY A 3 -10.21 9.52 -77.80
N ILE A 4 -11.36 9.10 -77.25
CA ILE A 4 -11.66 9.21 -75.81
C ILE A 4 -10.87 8.17 -74.99
N ARG A 5 -10.59 6.99 -75.54
CA ARG A 5 -9.75 5.96 -74.89
C ARG A 5 -8.27 6.38 -74.78
N ARG A 6 -7.73 7.13 -75.74
CA ARG A 6 -6.34 7.63 -75.67
C ARG A 6 -6.17 8.75 -74.63
N LEU A 7 -7.15 9.64 -74.50
CA LEU A 7 -7.16 10.70 -73.48
C LEU A 7 -7.34 10.16 -72.05
N PHE A 8 -8.10 9.07 -71.88
CA PHE A 8 -8.23 8.40 -70.57
C PHE A 8 -6.97 7.62 -70.18
N LEU A 9 -6.31 6.94 -71.13
CA LEU A 9 -5.03 6.25 -70.89
C LEU A 9 -3.88 7.23 -70.61
N LEU A 10 -3.81 8.37 -71.31
CA LEU A 10 -2.82 9.42 -71.02
C LEU A 10 -3.04 10.08 -69.66
N ASN A 11 -4.29 10.29 -69.24
CA ASN A 11 -4.59 10.80 -67.90
C ASN A 11 -4.31 9.77 -66.80
N ILE A 12 -4.54 8.47 -67.04
CA ILE A 12 -4.19 7.42 -66.08
C ILE A 12 -2.66 7.26 -65.97
N ILE A 13 -1.92 7.40 -67.07
CA ILE A 13 -0.44 7.37 -67.05
C ILE A 13 0.11 8.65 -66.39
N LEU A 14 -0.48 9.83 -66.60
CA LEU A 14 -0.12 11.03 -65.86
C LEU A 14 -0.48 10.94 -64.36
N PHE A 15 -1.62 10.35 -64.00
CA PHE A 15 -1.99 10.13 -62.60
C PHE A 15 -1.15 9.04 -61.92
N LEU A 16 -0.62 8.07 -62.67
CA LEU A 16 0.33 7.07 -62.17
C LEU A 16 1.78 7.59 -62.12
N GLN A 17 2.10 8.69 -62.81
CA GLN A 17 3.42 9.34 -62.77
C GLN A 17 3.54 10.48 -61.72
N ILE A 18 2.49 10.77 -60.94
CA ILE A 18 2.52 11.76 -59.84
C ILE A 18 2.64 11.08 -58.45
N LYS A 19 2.82 9.75 -58.40
CA LYS A 19 3.01 8.98 -57.16
C LYS A 19 4.45 8.58 -56.86
N SER A 20 5.43 9.33 -57.36
CA SER A 20 6.83 9.21 -56.94
C SER A 20 7.52 10.58 -56.95
N ALA A 21 8.36 10.80 -55.93
CA ALA A 21 9.29 11.91 -55.73
C ALA A 21 8.73 13.21 -55.09
N CYS A 22 8.22 13.09 -53.86
CA CYS A 22 8.71 13.92 -52.74
C CYS A 22 8.22 13.28 -51.43
N SER A 23 8.79 12.15 -51.03
CA SER A 23 8.68 11.72 -49.63
C SER A 23 9.48 12.71 -48.81
N LEU A 24 8.84 13.73 -48.24
CA LEU A 24 9.48 14.55 -47.23
C LEU A 24 9.96 13.61 -46.12
N CYS A 25 11.26 13.64 -45.80
CA CYS A 25 11.75 12.91 -44.63
C CYS A 25 11.18 13.56 -43.37
N ASN A 26 10.10 12.99 -42.86
CA ASN A 26 9.42 13.42 -41.66
C ASN A 26 9.58 12.35 -40.57
N MET A 27 10.05 12.78 -39.42
CA MET A 27 10.07 11.98 -38.20
C MET A 27 8.66 11.85 -37.60
N PRO A 28 8.39 10.76 -36.87
CA PRO A 28 7.14 10.58 -36.14
C PRO A 28 6.85 11.74 -35.20
N THR A 29 5.59 12.16 -35.14
CA THR A 29 5.14 13.26 -34.26
C THR A 29 5.39 12.96 -32.78
N ALA A 30 5.39 11.68 -32.42
CA ALA A 30 5.74 11.23 -31.07
C ALA A 30 7.16 11.63 -30.69
N TRP A 31 8.12 11.68 -31.63
CA TRP A 31 9.52 11.95 -31.32
C TRP A 31 9.82 13.44 -31.12
N LEU A 32 8.89 14.31 -31.48
CA LEU A 32 9.09 15.76 -31.43
C LEU A 32 9.26 16.25 -29.99
N GLY A 33 10.13 17.24 -29.81
CA GLY A 33 10.37 17.94 -28.56
C GLY A 33 11.82 17.83 -28.06
N LEU A 34 11.99 18.05 -26.75
CA LEU A 34 13.29 18.10 -26.10
C LEU A 34 13.63 16.78 -25.41
N TRP A 35 14.85 16.31 -25.67
CA TRP A 35 15.37 15.05 -25.18
C TRP A 35 16.68 15.24 -24.44
N TYR A 36 16.84 14.53 -23.34
CA TYR A 36 18.09 14.42 -22.62
C TYR A 36 18.90 13.25 -23.19
N GLN A 37 20.18 13.50 -23.46
CA GLN A 37 21.17 12.49 -23.84
C GLN A 37 22.38 12.62 -22.92
N ARG A 38 22.83 11.51 -22.35
CA ARG A 38 24.03 11.47 -21.51
C ARG A 38 25.25 11.99 -22.28
N GLY A 39 26.05 12.83 -21.63
CA GLY A 39 27.26 13.42 -22.20
C GLY A 39 27.01 14.68 -23.04
N MET A 40 25.76 15.10 -23.22
CA MET A 40 25.42 16.39 -23.82
C MET A 40 25.14 17.42 -22.72
N THR A 41 25.69 18.62 -22.88
CA THR A 41 25.51 19.74 -21.93
C THR A 41 24.14 20.42 -22.05
N SER A 42 23.43 20.21 -23.15
CA SER A 42 22.11 20.78 -23.43
C SER A 42 21.14 19.70 -23.92
N LEU A 43 19.85 19.97 -23.77
CA LEU A 43 18.79 19.12 -24.29
C LEU A 43 18.86 19.11 -25.83
N LEU A 44 18.74 17.92 -26.41
CA LEU A 44 18.65 17.69 -27.84
C LEU A 44 17.23 17.98 -28.33
N GLU A 45 17.08 18.94 -29.23
CA GLU A 45 15.82 19.19 -29.91
C GLU A 45 15.64 18.28 -31.13
N ILE A 46 14.47 17.63 -31.19
CA ILE A 46 13.99 16.87 -32.35
C ILE A 46 12.74 17.57 -32.90
N THR A 47 12.81 17.92 -34.19
CA THR A 47 11.70 18.53 -34.94
C THR A 47 11.24 17.57 -36.06
N ILE A 48 10.40 18.03 -36.99
CA ILE A 48 9.81 17.17 -38.03
C ILE A 48 10.88 16.61 -38.97
N ASP A 49 11.86 17.41 -39.37
CA ASP A 49 12.89 17.02 -40.34
C ASP A 49 14.31 17.37 -39.86
N TYR A 50 14.52 17.69 -38.59
CA TYR A 50 15.82 18.13 -38.07
C TYR A 50 16.09 17.68 -36.62
N ILE A 51 17.34 17.28 -36.36
CA ILE A 51 17.88 16.96 -35.03
C ILE A 51 19.11 17.83 -34.77
N GLN A 52 19.15 18.54 -33.64
CA GLN A 52 20.13 19.60 -33.37
C GLN A 52 21.61 19.21 -33.56
N THR A 53 22.00 17.97 -33.28
CA THR A 53 23.39 17.47 -33.43
C THR A 53 23.63 16.61 -34.67
N LYS A 54 22.59 16.33 -35.46
CA LYS A 54 22.68 15.45 -36.63
C LYS A 54 22.35 16.17 -37.93
N GLY A 55 21.70 17.33 -37.85
CA GLY A 55 21.32 18.13 -39.00
C GLY A 55 19.94 17.75 -39.54
N ARG A 56 19.76 17.94 -40.84
CA ARG A 56 18.46 17.78 -41.51
C ARG A 56 18.31 16.35 -42.02
N CYS A 57 17.13 15.77 -41.85
CA CYS A 57 16.80 14.51 -42.50
C CYS A 57 16.60 14.72 -44.00
N ILE A 58 17.24 13.87 -44.80
CA ILE A 58 17.19 13.93 -46.26
C ILE A 58 16.43 12.75 -46.86
N ASP A 59 16.41 11.59 -46.19
CA ASP A 59 15.69 10.41 -46.68
C ASP A 59 15.39 9.41 -45.54
N VAL A 60 14.47 8.48 -45.78
CA VAL A 60 13.99 7.51 -44.79
C VAL A 60 13.63 6.16 -45.41
N LEU A 61 13.95 5.07 -44.72
CA LEU A 61 13.41 3.72 -44.94
C LEU A 61 12.49 3.36 -43.76
N PRO A 62 11.20 3.76 -43.78
CA PRO A 62 10.37 3.76 -42.59
C PRO A 62 10.13 2.36 -42.02
N ILE A 63 9.99 1.35 -42.89
CA ILE A 63 9.74 -0.04 -42.51
C ILE A 63 10.87 -0.59 -41.65
N GLN A 64 12.10 -0.15 -41.90
CA GLN A 64 13.31 -0.60 -41.22
C GLN A 64 13.84 0.43 -40.21
N GLN A 65 13.13 1.55 -40.03
CA GLN A 65 13.46 2.63 -39.10
C GLN A 65 14.85 3.26 -39.32
N TYR A 66 15.38 3.20 -40.55
CA TYR A 66 16.60 3.91 -40.94
C TYR A 66 16.27 5.29 -41.48
N TYR A 67 17.08 6.27 -41.08
CA TYR A 67 16.96 7.67 -41.48
C TYR A 67 18.34 8.20 -41.88
N LEU A 68 18.39 9.00 -42.93
CA LEU A 68 19.62 9.63 -43.41
C LEU A 68 19.61 11.11 -43.03
N PHE A 69 20.62 11.53 -42.28
CA PHE A 69 20.78 12.92 -41.82
C PHE A 69 22.03 13.54 -42.42
N THR A 70 21.93 14.82 -42.76
CA THR A 70 23.08 15.61 -43.23
C THR A 70 23.27 16.88 -42.39
N GLU A 71 24.49 17.06 -41.92
CA GLU A 71 24.95 18.23 -41.18
C GLU A 71 25.79 19.13 -42.11
N ARG A 72 25.24 20.30 -42.45
CA ARG A 72 25.84 21.20 -43.44
C ARG A 72 27.19 21.79 -43.02
N ILE A 73 27.38 22.03 -41.71
CA ILE A 73 28.58 22.70 -41.18
C ILE A 73 29.81 21.82 -41.38
N ASN A 74 29.70 20.53 -41.05
CA ASN A 74 30.78 19.57 -41.13
C ASN A 74 30.76 18.75 -42.43
N ARG A 75 29.85 19.06 -43.37
CA ARG A 75 29.56 18.26 -44.58
C ARG A 75 29.42 16.77 -44.30
N CYS A 76 28.75 16.47 -43.19
CA CYS A 76 28.71 15.13 -42.64
C CYS A 76 27.35 14.49 -42.88
N THR A 77 27.34 13.30 -43.48
CA THR A 77 26.13 12.48 -43.65
C THR A 77 26.24 11.22 -42.81
N ARG A 78 25.17 10.92 -42.06
CA ARG A 78 25.10 9.75 -41.15
C ARG A 78 23.77 9.02 -41.32
N CYS A 79 23.84 7.69 -41.25
CA CYS A 79 22.67 6.83 -41.15
C CYS A 79 22.35 6.58 -39.68
N LEU A 80 21.09 6.79 -39.30
CA LEU A 80 20.58 6.52 -37.96
C LEU A 80 19.52 5.43 -38.02
N LEU A 81 19.68 4.40 -37.19
CA LEU A 81 18.65 3.38 -36.93
C LEU A 81 18.00 3.71 -35.60
N PHE A 82 16.74 4.14 -35.63
CA PHE A 82 15.97 4.42 -34.41
C PHE A 82 15.25 3.18 -33.92
N ILE A 83 15.09 3.09 -32.60
CA ILE A 83 14.34 2.05 -31.91
C ILE A 83 13.48 2.74 -30.86
N GLU A 84 12.17 2.82 -31.12
CA GLU A 84 11.20 3.37 -30.18
C GLU A 84 10.89 2.33 -29.10
N ARG A 85 11.28 2.61 -27.85
CA ARG A 85 11.09 1.69 -26.71
C ARG A 85 9.85 2.03 -25.90
N ASP A 86 9.64 3.32 -25.67
CA ASP A 86 8.50 3.89 -24.97
C ASP A 86 8.28 5.33 -25.44
N THR A 87 7.09 5.89 -25.19
CA THR A 87 6.79 7.30 -25.42
C THR A 87 7.79 8.28 -24.79
N ASN A 88 8.45 7.90 -23.70
CA ASN A 88 9.46 8.69 -22.99
C ASN A 88 10.91 8.25 -23.30
N LEU A 89 11.11 7.21 -24.13
CA LEU A 89 12.42 6.60 -24.36
C LEU A 89 12.63 6.22 -25.83
N LEU A 90 13.60 6.87 -26.46
CA LEU A 90 14.03 6.58 -27.82
C LEU A 90 15.49 6.12 -27.79
N GLN A 91 15.81 5.09 -28.55
CA GLN A 91 17.20 4.64 -28.72
C GLN A 91 17.59 4.75 -30.19
N TYR A 92 18.89 4.92 -30.46
CA TYR A 92 19.38 4.88 -31.82
C TYR A 92 20.82 4.41 -31.92
N ARG A 93 21.17 3.83 -33.07
CA ARG A 93 22.57 3.62 -33.50
C ARG A 93 22.86 4.53 -34.67
N GLU A 94 24.12 4.92 -34.82
CA GLU A 94 24.55 5.74 -35.95
C GLU A 94 25.77 5.18 -36.65
N SER A 95 25.89 5.46 -37.95
CA SER A 95 27.12 5.23 -38.71
C SER A 95 28.18 6.28 -38.36
N GLU A 96 29.41 6.01 -38.78
CA GLU A 96 30.42 7.05 -38.84
C GLU A 96 30.00 8.21 -39.77
N CYS A 97 30.69 9.33 -39.58
CA CYS A 97 30.52 10.52 -40.41
C CYS A 97 31.16 10.29 -41.78
N ASN A 98 30.36 10.36 -42.84
CA ASN A 98 30.85 10.27 -44.20
C ASN A 98 30.65 11.59 -44.95
N ASP A 99 31.45 11.82 -45.98
CA ASP A 99 31.34 13.02 -46.80
C ASP A 99 29.97 13.07 -47.52
N ALA A 100 29.33 14.24 -47.49
CA ALA A 100 27.97 14.42 -47.97
C ALA A 100 27.76 14.10 -49.47
N ASP A 101 28.83 14.09 -50.26
CA ASP A 101 28.80 13.82 -51.70
C ASP A 101 28.73 12.31 -52.02
N ASP A 102 29.15 11.44 -51.10
CA ASP A 102 29.17 9.98 -51.31
C ASP A 102 27.81 9.32 -50.98
N LEU A 103 26.92 10.01 -50.28
CA LEU A 103 25.75 9.41 -49.63
C LEU A 103 24.46 10.19 -49.85
N SER A 104 23.83 9.91 -50.99
CA SER A 104 22.45 10.32 -51.29
C SER A 104 21.45 9.15 -51.24
N ASN A 105 21.92 7.91 -51.05
CA ASN A 105 21.07 6.72 -51.15
C ASN A 105 20.85 6.02 -49.80
N ILE A 106 19.64 6.15 -49.26
CA ILE A 106 19.21 5.53 -48.00
C ILE A 106 19.33 4.00 -47.99
N THR A 107 19.29 3.32 -49.15
CA THR A 107 19.36 1.84 -49.21
C THR A 107 20.69 1.27 -48.73
N LEU A 108 21.72 2.10 -48.58
CA LEU A 108 23.03 1.70 -48.06
C LEU A 108 23.10 1.70 -46.53
N CYS A 109 22.17 2.39 -45.85
CA CYS A 109 22.22 2.56 -44.40
C CYS A 109 22.31 1.27 -43.56
N PRO A 110 21.63 0.16 -43.91
CA PRO A 110 21.76 -1.09 -43.16
C PRO A 110 23.19 -1.62 -43.07
N ASN A 111 24.02 -1.35 -44.09
CA ASN A 111 25.41 -1.84 -44.16
C ASN A 111 26.43 -0.83 -43.58
N MET A 112 26.01 0.41 -43.32
CA MET A 112 26.89 1.47 -42.85
C MET A 112 26.98 1.59 -41.33
N ILE A 113 25.95 1.10 -40.62
CA ILE A 113 25.97 1.05 -39.17
C ILE A 113 26.72 -0.21 -38.78
N ALA A 114 27.87 -0.04 -38.13
CA ALA A 114 28.65 -1.16 -37.65
C ALA A 114 27.81 -2.05 -36.70
N PRO A 115 27.97 -3.39 -36.72
CA PRO A 115 27.21 -4.28 -35.84
C PRO A 115 27.38 -3.97 -34.35
N ASP A 116 28.57 -3.49 -33.97
CA ASP A 116 29.00 -3.07 -32.63
C ASP A 116 28.82 -1.56 -32.38
N ALA A 117 28.18 -0.83 -33.30
CA ALA A 117 27.93 0.59 -33.15
C ALA A 117 27.18 0.89 -31.82
N PRO A 118 27.60 1.95 -31.09
CA PRO A 118 27.03 2.27 -29.78
C PRO A 118 25.53 2.62 -29.85
N LEU A 119 24.76 2.14 -28.87
CA LEU A 119 23.31 2.37 -28.77
C LEU A 119 22.95 3.61 -27.92
N TYR A 120 22.83 4.79 -28.52
CA TYR A 120 22.48 6.00 -27.78
C TYR A 120 21.05 5.92 -27.23
N THR A 121 20.83 6.49 -26.05
CA THR A 121 19.52 6.52 -25.37
C THR A 121 19.14 7.97 -25.11
N LEU A 122 17.92 8.31 -25.53
CA LEU A 122 17.31 9.62 -25.41
C LEU A 122 16.13 9.51 -24.43
N HIS A 123 16.14 10.35 -23.41
CA HIS A 123 15.07 10.44 -22.41
C HIS A 123 14.26 11.70 -22.63
N ARG A 124 12.93 11.60 -22.69
CA ARG A 124 12.09 12.78 -22.89
C ARG A 124 12.23 13.73 -21.70
N ASN A 125 12.54 15.01 -21.93
CA ASN A 125 12.72 15.97 -20.84
C ASN A 125 11.48 16.08 -19.93
N ASN A 126 10.30 16.15 -20.54
CA ASN A 126 9.01 16.18 -19.84
C ASN A 126 8.38 14.77 -19.79
N SER A 127 9.15 13.78 -19.33
CA SER A 127 8.67 12.41 -19.22
C SER A 127 7.44 12.31 -18.34
N LYS A 128 6.38 11.66 -18.83
CA LYS A 128 5.20 11.37 -18.02
C LYS A 128 5.50 10.22 -17.05
N PRO A 129 5.14 10.32 -15.75
CA PRO A 129 5.26 9.20 -14.82
C PRO A 129 4.55 7.95 -15.35
N GLN A 130 5.15 6.78 -15.12
CA GLN A 130 4.58 5.48 -15.42
C GLN A 130 4.67 4.57 -14.20
N LEU A 131 3.78 3.57 -14.11
CA LEU A 131 3.82 2.57 -13.05
C LEU A 131 5.17 1.84 -13.03
N CYS A 132 5.72 1.64 -11.84
CA CYS A 132 6.95 0.88 -11.72
C CYS A 132 6.68 -0.62 -11.95
N PRO A 133 7.54 -1.32 -12.71
CA PRO A 133 7.36 -2.75 -12.96
C PRO A 133 7.70 -3.63 -11.74
N ILE A 134 8.36 -3.06 -10.74
CA ILE A 134 8.61 -3.68 -9.44
C ILE A 134 7.70 -3.06 -8.39
N GLN A 135 7.20 -3.89 -7.47
CA GLN A 135 6.34 -3.46 -6.37
C GLN A 135 7.10 -3.59 -5.05
N PRO A 136 7.77 -2.52 -4.57
CA PRO A 136 8.40 -2.50 -3.24
C PRO A 136 7.36 -2.76 -2.13
N PRO A 137 7.78 -3.15 -0.91
CA PRO A 137 9.16 -3.07 -0.40
C PRO A 137 10.02 -4.34 -0.58
N PHE A 138 11.33 -4.13 -0.76
CA PHE A 138 12.34 -5.20 -0.86
C PHE A 138 13.53 -4.96 0.07
N LEU A 139 14.13 -6.04 0.56
CA LEU A 139 15.41 -6.03 1.26
C LEU A 139 16.52 -6.53 0.35
N LEU A 140 17.72 -6.02 0.56
CA LEU A 140 18.89 -6.37 -0.23
C LEU A 140 19.67 -7.51 0.43
N LEU A 141 19.69 -8.69 -0.22
CA LEU A 141 20.45 -9.86 0.24
C LEU A 141 21.92 -9.81 -0.16
N LYS A 142 22.19 -9.32 -1.38
CA LYS A 142 23.52 -9.32 -1.97
C LYS A 142 23.67 -8.13 -2.89
N LEU A 143 24.84 -7.51 -2.85
CA LEU A 143 25.23 -6.44 -3.76
C LEU A 143 26.52 -6.84 -4.49
N ILE A 144 26.51 -6.73 -5.80
CA ILE A 144 27.71 -6.84 -6.63
C ILE A 144 27.91 -5.48 -7.31
N LYS A 145 29.08 -4.89 -7.12
CA LYS A 145 29.47 -3.62 -7.73
C LYS A 145 30.86 -3.76 -8.33
N ASP A 146 31.02 -3.31 -9.57
CA ASP A 146 32.28 -3.37 -10.32
C ASP A 146 32.88 -4.79 -10.41
N GLY A 147 32.01 -5.80 -10.54
CA GLY A 147 32.38 -7.23 -10.52
C GLY A 147 32.69 -7.82 -9.14
N SER A 148 32.82 -7.00 -8.09
CA SER A 148 33.12 -7.44 -6.73
C SER A 148 31.86 -7.62 -5.88
N THR A 149 31.81 -8.66 -5.05
CA THR A 149 30.69 -8.87 -4.11
C THR A 149 30.94 -8.07 -2.83
N CYS A 150 29.91 -7.35 -2.39
CA CYS A 150 29.92 -6.68 -1.10
C CYS A 150 29.83 -7.72 0.03
N HIS A 151 30.85 -7.79 0.89
CA HIS A 151 30.94 -8.78 1.98
C HIS A 151 30.42 -8.26 3.33
N ARG A 152 30.06 -6.98 3.44
CA ARG A 152 29.53 -6.38 4.68
C ARG A 152 28.02 -6.67 4.79
N SER A 153 27.50 -6.78 6.02
CA SER A 153 26.05 -6.94 6.26
C SER A 153 25.27 -5.80 5.60
N LEU A 154 24.35 -6.17 4.70
CA LEU A 154 23.49 -5.25 3.94
C LEU A 154 22.14 -5.01 4.64
N SER A 155 22.03 -5.35 5.93
CA SER A 155 20.78 -5.33 6.70
C SER A 155 20.07 -3.96 6.73
N SER A 156 20.80 -2.87 6.52
CA SER A 156 20.26 -1.52 6.40
C SER A 156 19.97 -1.07 4.96
N SER A 157 20.16 -1.92 3.94
CA SER A 157 19.90 -1.60 2.52
C SER A 157 18.54 -2.15 2.07
N TYR A 158 17.73 -1.30 1.44
CA TYR A 158 16.34 -1.62 1.08
C TYR A 158 15.86 -0.84 -0.15
N ILE A 159 14.77 -1.34 -0.74
CA ILE A 159 13.94 -0.59 -1.69
C ILE A 159 12.58 -0.35 -1.03
N GLY A 160 12.27 0.91 -0.75
CA GLY A 160 11.09 1.33 0.02
C GLY A 160 9.89 1.66 -0.87
N GLU A 161 8.69 1.39 -0.35
CA GLU A 161 7.41 1.75 -0.95
C GLU A 161 7.10 3.24 -0.69
N CYS A 162 6.64 3.94 -1.73
CA CYS A 162 6.19 5.33 -1.67
C CYS A 162 4.66 5.41 -1.74
N ILE A 163 4.07 6.59 -1.48
CA ILE A 163 2.61 6.81 -1.63
C ILE A 163 2.12 6.47 -3.05
N ASN A 164 2.98 6.72 -4.03
CA ASN A 164 2.66 6.57 -5.44
C ASN A 164 3.36 5.34 -6.03
N ASP A 165 2.62 4.48 -6.71
CA ASP A 165 3.13 3.26 -7.36
C ASP A 165 4.08 3.53 -8.56
N TYR A 166 4.26 4.79 -8.93
CA TYR A 166 5.22 5.26 -9.93
C TYR A 166 6.53 5.78 -9.31
N GLN A 167 6.69 5.65 -7.98
CA GLN A 167 7.88 6.07 -7.24
C GLN A 167 8.34 4.97 -6.28
N PHE A 168 9.64 4.93 -6.04
CA PHE A 168 10.24 4.12 -4.98
C PHE A 168 11.53 4.78 -4.49
N ARG A 169 12.01 4.37 -3.31
CA ARG A 169 13.32 4.81 -2.82
C ARG A 169 14.29 3.64 -2.79
N LEU A 170 15.50 3.87 -3.29
CA LEU A 170 16.62 2.95 -3.21
C LEU A 170 17.60 3.47 -2.17
N HIS A 171 17.77 2.72 -1.08
CA HIS A 171 18.72 3.02 -0.02
C HIS A 171 19.76 1.90 0.04
N LEU A 172 21.02 2.20 -0.33
CA LEU A 172 22.15 1.28 -0.24
C LEU A 172 23.16 1.79 0.77
N SER A 173 23.40 0.99 1.80
CA SER A 173 24.45 1.24 2.76
C SER A 173 25.84 1.00 2.13
N PRO A 174 26.87 1.71 2.59
CA PRO A 174 28.19 1.64 1.97
C PRO A 174 28.87 0.29 2.24
N CYS A 175 29.43 -0.31 1.19
CA CYS A 175 30.17 -1.57 1.29
C CYS A 175 31.51 -1.46 2.03
N SER A 176 32.06 -0.25 2.10
CA SER A 176 33.32 0.06 2.77
C SER A 176 33.18 1.42 3.45
N PRO A 177 33.82 1.66 4.60
CA PRO A 177 33.73 2.94 5.33
C PRO A 177 34.15 4.15 4.51
N TYR A 178 34.88 3.97 3.40
CA TYR A 178 35.28 5.04 2.49
C TYR A 178 34.18 5.47 1.51
N TYR A 179 33.16 4.62 1.29
CA TYR A 179 32.04 4.96 0.41
C TYR A 179 30.91 5.60 1.20
N GLN A 180 30.16 6.47 0.53
CA GLN A 180 28.96 7.08 1.09
C GLN A 180 27.75 6.18 0.84
N THR A 181 26.75 6.30 1.72
CA THR A 181 25.42 5.74 1.51
C THR A 181 24.83 6.28 0.22
N LEU A 182 24.30 5.41 -0.63
CA LEU A 182 23.52 5.81 -1.80
C LEU A 182 22.05 5.88 -1.39
N ASP A 183 21.43 7.04 -1.58
CA ASP A 183 20.01 7.22 -1.24
C ASP A 183 19.29 8.01 -2.33
N LEU A 184 18.49 7.29 -3.13
CA LEU A 184 17.84 7.82 -4.32
C LEU A 184 16.32 7.68 -4.22
N HIS A 185 15.62 8.81 -4.34
CA HIS A 185 14.20 8.82 -4.64
C HIS A 185 14.02 8.78 -6.15
N LEU A 186 13.34 7.75 -6.64
CA LEU A 186 13.29 7.41 -8.06
C LEU A 186 11.85 7.45 -8.56
N LEU A 187 11.67 8.03 -9.75
CA LEU A 187 10.40 8.13 -10.48
C LEU A 187 10.46 7.27 -11.73
N CYS A 188 9.60 6.26 -11.87
CA CYS A 188 9.53 5.45 -13.08
C CYS A 188 8.98 6.26 -14.26
N VAL A 189 9.66 6.21 -15.40
CA VAL A 189 9.32 7.01 -16.59
C VAL A 189 9.17 6.19 -17.87
N ALA A 190 9.80 5.03 -17.98
CA ALA A 190 9.69 4.17 -19.16
C ALA A 190 9.90 2.71 -18.77
N THR A 191 9.18 1.79 -19.42
CA THR A 191 9.37 0.33 -19.25
C THR A 191 9.24 -0.36 -20.61
N TRP A 192 10.10 -1.35 -20.89
CA TRP A 192 9.98 -2.20 -22.07
C TRP A 192 10.47 -3.61 -21.78
N ILE A 193 10.08 -4.56 -22.63
CA ILE A 193 10.37 -5.98 -22.48
C ILE A 193 11.10 -6.49 -23.72
N GLU A 194 12.16 -7.27 -23.53
CA GLU A 194 12.88 -7.98 -24.59
C GLU A 194 13.01 -9.46 -24.22
N GLY A 195 12.20 -10.32 -24.84
CA GLY A 195 12.12 -11.73 -24.45
C GLY A 195 11.63 -11.87 -23.00
N PHE A 196 12.47 -12.43 -22.12
CA PHE A 196 12.18 -12.59 -20.69
C PHE A 196 12.73 -11.46 -19.82
N HIS A 197 13.29 -10.43 -20.46
CA HIS A 197 13.97 -9.35 -19.79
C HIS A 197 13.06 -8.14 -19.71
N THR A 198 12.89 -7.59 -18.51
CA THR A 198 12.18 -6.33 -18.31
C THR A 198 13.20 -5.26 -17.97
N TYR A 199 13.13 -4.17 -18.72
CA TYR A 199 13.94 -2.98 -18.54
C TYR A 199 13.05 -1.82 -18.14
N PHE A 200 13.54 -0.95 -17.28
CA PHE A 200 12.86 0.29 -16.98
C PHE A 200 13.82 1.41 -16.65
N VAL A 201 13.38 2.63 -16.88
CA VAL A 201 14.14 3.85 -16.59
C VAL A 201 13.44 4.60 -15.48
N THR A 202 14.25 5.14 -14.58
CA THR A 202 13.80 6.06 -13.56
C THR A 202 14.47 7.42 -13.72
N ARG A 203 13.79 8.47 -13.25
CA ARG A 203 14.34 9.81 -13.06
C ARG A 203 14.62 10.03 -11.57
N ILE A 204 15.80 10.53 -11.24
CA ILE A 204 16.19 10.86 -9.87
C ILE A 204 15.47 12.13 -9.43
N LEU A 205 14.78 12.06 -8.28
CA LEU A 205 14.09 13.20 -7.64
C LEU A 205 14.92 13.85 -6.53
N SER A 206 15.87 13.13 -5.94
CA SER A 206 16.72 13.61 -4.86
C SER A 206 17.65 14.74 -5.31
N LYS A 207 17.46 15.95 -4.77
CA LYS A 207 18.31 17.13 -5.07
C LYS A 207 19.79 16.93 -4.71
N GLN A 208 20.09 16.04 -3.77
CA GLN A 208 21.45 15.78 -3.29
C GLN A 208 22.34 15.05 -4.32
N TYR A 209 21.74 14.47 -5.38
CA TYR A 209 22.46 13.68 -6.38
C TYR A 209 22.68 14.39 -7.73
N HIS A 210 22.40 15.70 -7.81
CA HIS A 210 22.70 16.53 -8.99
C HIS A 210 24.20 16.67 -9.31
N HIS A 211 25.10 15.97 -8.61
CA HIS A 211 26.53 15.93 -8.91
C HIS A 211 26.89 15.07 -10.12
N ASN A 212 26.07 14.08 -10.48
CA ASN A 212 26.25 13.36 -11.73
C ASN A 212 25.41 14.05 -12.80
N ASP A 213 26.03 14.43 -13.92
CA ASP A 213 25.39 15.09 -15.08
C ASP A 213 24.24 14.29 -15.72
N ASN A 214 23.81 13.17 -15.12
CA ASN A 214 22.78 12.27 -15.58
C ASN A 214 21.63 12.13 -14.57
N PRO A 215 20.42 12.65 -14.87
CA PRO A 215 19.27 12.57 -13.98
C PRO A 215 18.48 11.26 -14.13
N TYR A 216 18.91 10.32 -14.98
CA TYR A 216 18.21 9.06 -15.25
C TYR A 216 19.04 7.84 -14.89
N GLU A 217 18.39 6.82 -14.31
CA GLU A 217 18.99 5.52 -14.01
C GLU A 217 18.22 4.40 -14.69
N CYS A 218 18.95 3.50 -15.35
CA CYS A 218 18.39 2.35 -16.06
C CYS A 218 18.48 1.10 -15.19
N PHE A 219 17.40 0.33 -15.18
CA PHE A 219 17.25 -0.90 -14.43
C PHE A 219 16.84 -2.05 -15.32
N TYR A 220 17.19 -3.27 -14.89
CA TYR A 220 16.90 -4.50 -15.60
C TYR A 220 16.70 -5.66 -14.63
N TYR A 221 15.73 -6.52 -14.91
CA TYR A 221 15.57 -7.81 -14.24
C TYR A 221 15.00 -8.86 -15.19
N THR A 222 15.17 -10.14 -14.83
CA THR A 222 14.64 -11.26 -15.62
C THR A 222 13.35 -11.79 -15.02
N THR A 223 12.30 -11.88 -15.83
CA THR A 223 11.02 -12.51 -15.49
C THR A 223 11.10 -14.01 -15.80
N LYS A 224 11.63 -14.81 -14.88
CA LYS A 224 11.46 -16.27 -14.93
C LYS A 224 10.31 -16.67 -14.01
N GLU A 225 9.19 -17.03 -14.65
CA GLU A 225 7.92 -17.53 -14.09
C GLU A 225 7.12 -16.56 -13.20
N LYS A 226 5.79 -16.80 -13.20
CA LYS A 226 4.68 -15.95 -12.71
C LYS A 226 4.66 -15.69 -11.20
N ASP A 227 5.79 -15.83 -10.54
CA ASP A 227 5.97 -15.72 -9.10
C ASP A 227 7.15 -14.79 -8.81
N ILE A 228 6.90 -13.47 -8.86
CA ILE A 228 7.76 -12.44 -8.22
C ILE A 228 7.71 -12.60 -6.68
N SER A 229 7.41 -13.80 -6.16
CA SER A 229 6.97 -14.03 -4.78
C SER A 229 8.10 -14.39 -3.82
N SER A 230 9.39 -14.35 -4.22
CA SER A 230 10.45 -14.75 -3.28
C SER A 230 11.78 -13.97 -3.34
N SER A 231 12.52 -14.00 -4.45
CA SER A 231 13.76 -13.24 -4.59
C SER A 231 14.18 -13.11 -6.05
N PHE A 232 14.63 -11.94 -6.48
CA PHE A 232 15.03 -11.67 -7.86
C PHE A 232 16.28 -10.79 -7.92
N SER A 233 16.99 -10.83 -9.04
CA SER A 233 18.13 -9.96 -9.29
C SER A 233 17.70 -8.73 -10.07
N LEU A 234 17.98 -7.55 -9.53
CA LEU A 234 17.81 -6.26 -10.17
C LEU A 234 19.18 -5.67 -10.49
N SER A 235 19.46 -5.44 -11.76
CA SER A 235 20.65 -4.70 -12.21
C SER A 235 20.31 -3.22 -12.35
N MET A 236 21.23 -2.36 -11.94
CA MET A 236 21.21 -0.91 -12.17
C MET A 236 22.47 -0.52 -12.93
N ALA A 237 22.35 0.30 -13.96
CA ALA A 237 23.49 0.78 -14.74
C ALA A 237 24.44 1.61 -13.87
N THR A 238 25.76 1.53 -14.09
CA THR A 238 26.75 2.33 -13.33
C THR A 238 27.08 3.65 -14.01
N ASP A 239 27.17 3.63 -15.34
CA ASP A 239 26.89 4.79 -16.16
C ASP A 239 25.40 4.72 -16.45
N GLY A 240 24.51 5.69 -16.27
CA GLY A 240 23.09 5.52 -16.63
C GLY A 240 22.80 5.30 -18.13
N SER A 241 23.67 4.62 -18.89
CA SER A 241 23.38 4.03 -20.17
C SER A 241 22.50 2.80 -19.97
N CYS A 242 21.43 2.66 -20.75
CA CYS A 242 20.59 1.46 -20.72
C CYS A 242 21.23 0.30 -21.50
N ARG A 243 22.57 0.15 -21.43
CA ARG A 243 23.37 -0.84 -22.18
C ARG A 243 23.97 -1.85 -21.22
N ASP A 244 24.22 -3.06 -21.73
CA ASP A 244 25.00 -4.12 -21.07
C ASP A 244 24.65 -4.37 -19.59
N LEU A 245 23.37 -4.17 -19.24
CA LEU A 245 22.84 -4.34 -17.87
C LEU A 245 22.90 -5.79 -17.35
N ASN A 246 23.23 -6.73 -18.25
CA ASN A 246 23.50 -8.13 -17.93
C ASN A 246 24.96 -8.36 -17.49
N SER A 247 25.88 -7.41 -17.74
CA SER A 247 27.29 -7.49 -17.38
C SER A 247 27.52 -7.07 -15.93
N ARG A 248 28.15 -7.95 -15.15
CA ARG A 248 28.47 -7.69 -13.72
C ARG A 248 29.52 -6.59 -13.52
N HIS A 249 30.21 -6.19 -14.57
CA HIS A 249 31.21 -5.12 -14.53
C HIS A 249 30.63 -3.75 -14.90
N MET A 250 29.54 -3.73 -15.67
CA MET A 250 28.91 -2.50 -16.16
C MET A 250 27.58 -2.18 -15.44
N ALA A 251 27.15 -3.07 -14.55
CA ALA A 251 25.97 -2.90 -13.73
C ALA A 251 26.22 -3.23 -12.26
N THR A 252 25.58 -2.46 -11.38
CA THR A 252 25.40 -2.81 -9.99
C THR A 252 24.28 -3.83 -9.89
N VAL A 253 24.59 -5.06 -9.49
CA VAL A 253 23.61 -6.15 -9.39
C VAL A 253 23.17 -6.32 -7.94
N MET A 254 21.88 -6.13 -7.71
CA MET A 254 21.21 -6.28 -6.42
C MET A 254 20.42 -7.57 -6.41
N THR A 255 20.68 -8.46 -5.45
CA THR A 255 19.79 -9.58 -5.17
C THR A 255 18.79 -9.13 -4.14
N LEU A 256 17.55 -8.97 -4.57
CA LEU A 256 16.45 -8.50 -3.77
C LEU A 256 15.64 -9.68 -3.29
N SER A 257 15.18 -9.57 -2.06
CA SER A 257 14.17 -10.43 -1.50
C SER A 257 12.98 -9.58 -1.16
N SER A 258 11.78 -10.09 -1.43
CA SER A 258 10.63 -9.58 -0.70
C SER A 258 10.95 -9.70 0.80
N ILE A 259 10.52 -8.72 1.59
CA ILE A 259 10.68 -8.74 3.06
C ILE A 259 10.27 -10.11 3.63
N ASN A 260 9.26 -10.72 3.01
CA ASN A 260 8.73 -12.05 3.29
C ASN A 260 9.78 -13.16 3.36
N ARG A 261 10.92 -13.07 2.64
CA ARG A 261 11.96 -14.11 2.58
C ARG A 261 13.35 -13.68 3.10
N TYR A 262 13.71 -12.39 3.15
CA TYR A 262 15.04 -11.98 3.64
C TYR A 262 15.28 -12.51 5.06
N MET A 263 14.22 -12.48 5.87
CA MET A 263 14.22 -12.88 7.27
C MET A 263 14.14 -14.41 7.47
N MET A 264 14.06 -15.20 6.38
CA MET A 264 14.10 -16.68 6.43
C MET A 264 15.53 -17.22 6.56
N ASN A 265 16.55 -16.46 6.15
CA ASN A 265 17.93 -16.96 6.05
C ASN A 265 18.82 -16.62 7.26
N GLU A 266 18.46 -15.65 8.11
CA GLU A 266 19.22 -15.30 9.33
C GLU A 266 18.80 -16.12 10.57
N SER A 267 18.45 -17.39 10.38
CA SER A 267 18.07 -18.42 11.38
C SER A 267 16.62 -18.38 11.88
N ASN A 268 15.87 -19.43 11.48
CA ASN A 268 14.61 -19.92 12.02
C ASN A 268 13.58 -18.87 12.52
N ILE A 269 12.68 -18.48 11.63
CA ILE A 269 11.21 -18.39 11.77
C ILE A 269 10.69 -17.33 10.79
N SER A 270 9.92 -17.78 9.81
CA SER A 270 9.10 -16.94 8.94
C SER A 270 8.26 -15.96 9.76
N CYS A 271 8.41 -14.65 9.54
CA CYS A 271 7.49 -13.67 10.11
C CYS A 271 6.16 -13.75 9.37
N ILE A 272 5.29 -14.66 9.82
CA ILE A 272 3.96 -14.87 9.26
C ILE A 272 2.93 -14.57 10.35
N TYR A 273 1.96 -13.74 10.02
CA TYR A 273 0.79 -13.55 10.88
C TYR A 273 -0.10 -14.79 10.83
N PRO A 274 -0.72 -15.20 11.96
CA PRO A 274 -1.50 -16.43 12.02
C PRO A 274 -2.62 -16.48 10.98
N ASP A 275 -2.73 -17.60 10.26
CA ASP A 275 -3.73 -17.80 9.20
C ASP A 275 -5.18 -17.70 9.72
N GLU A 276 -5.37 -17.97 11.01
CA GLU A 276 -6.66 -17.87 11.72
C GLU A 276 -7.30 -16.48 11.60
N PHE A 277 -6.51 -15.42 11.47
CA PHE A 277 -7.02 -14.05 11.38
C PHE A 277 -7.29 -13.57 9.96
N GLN A 278 -6.72 -14.25 8.96
CA GLN A 278 -6.73 -13.81 7.56
C GLN A 278 -8.08 -14.02 6.86
N GLN A 279 -8.91 -14.91 7.39
CA GLN A 279 -10.20 -15.28 6.80
C GLN A 279 -11.31 -14.25 7.04
N TYR A 280 -11.02 -13.17 7.77
CA TYR A 280 -12.05 -12.29 8.31
C TYR A 280 -11.75 -10.82 8.06
N GLU A 281 -12.81 -10.05 7.86
CA GLU A 281 -12.75 -8.60 7.86
C GLU A 281 -12.88 -8.07 9.29
N TRP A 282 -11.95 -7.20 9.67
CA TRP A 282 -11.90 -6.60 10.99
C TRP A 282 -12.20 -5.11 10.91
N TYR A 283 -12.95 -4.58 11.87
CA TYR A 283 -13.35 -3.17 11.90
C TYR A 283 -13.03 -2.55 13.25
N SER A 284 -12.57 -1.30 13.27
CA SER A 284 -12.46 -0.54 14.52
C SER A 284 -13.84 -0.37 15.17
N LEU A 285 -13.87 -0.15 16.48
CA LEU A 285 -15.11 0.02 17.25
C LEU A 285 -16.07 1.06 16.63
N ASN A 286 -15.56 2.24 16.32
CA ASN A 286 -16.28 3.32 15.62
C ASN A 286 -16.48 3.12 14.10
N ARG A 287 -16.07 1.98 13.54
CA ARG A 287 -16.12 1.64 12.10
C ARG A 287 -15.44 2.63 11.14
N THR A 288 -14.43 3.37 11.60
CA THR A 288 -13.67 4.26 10.71
C THR A 288 -12.51 3.56 10.00
N ILE A 289 -11.98 2.48 10.59
CA ILE A 289 -10.83 1.75 10.06
C ILE A 289 -11.24 0.31 9.78
N GLN A 290 -10.99 -0.14 8.55
CA GLN A 290 -11.03 -1.55 8.16
C GLN A 290 -9.63 -2.14 8.21
N MET A 291 -9.50 -3.37 8.67
CA MET A 291 -8.24 -4.08 8.75
C MET A 291 -8.31 -5.41 8.02
N PHE A 292 -7.31 -5.66 7.19
CA PHE A 292 -7.06 -6.93 6.52
C PHE A 292 -5.72 -7.48 6.98
N ILE A 293 -5.71 -8.71 7.45
CA ILE A 293 -4.49 -9.42 7.85
C ILE A 293 -4.17 -10.41 6.74
N ARG A 294 -2.97 -10.32 6.18
CA ARG A 294 -2.41 -11.26 5.22
C ARG A 294 -1.22 -11.98 5.87
N ASN A 295 -0.59 -12.92 5.17
CA ASN A 295 0.54 -13.67 5.72
C ASN A 295 1.65 -12.75 6.25
N THR A 296 1.95 -11.66 5.56
CA THR A 296 3.17 -10.87 5.83
C THR A 296 2.92 -9.40 6.09
N ASP A 297 1.68 -8.94 5.95
CA ASP A 297 1.32 -7.55 6.14
C ASP A 297 -0.09 -7.42 6.73
N ILE A 298 -0.28 -6.36 7.52
CA ILE A 298 -1.59 -5.92 7.97
C ILE A 298 -1.90 -4.60 7.27
N GLU A 299 -2.96 -4.57 6.49
CA GLU A 299 -3.43 -3.40 5.78
C GLU A 299 -4.56 -2.73 6.57
N LEU A 300 -4.34 -1.47 6.95
CA LEU A 300 -5.29 -0.61 7.65
C LEU A 300 -5.83 0.44 6.68
N ILE A 301 -7.13 0.39 6.39
CA ILE A 301 -7.81 1.28 5.44
C ILE A 301 -8.73 2.22 6.20
N ASN A 302 -8.53 3.53 6.03
CA ASN A 302 -9.45 4.53 6.57
C ASN A 302 -10.64 4.73 5.63
N ILE A 303 -11.81 4.20 6.02
CA ILE A 303 -13.03 4.20 5.21
C ILE A 303 -13.56 5.63 4.99
N GLN A 304 -13.30 6.56 5.91
CA GLN A 304 -13.82 7.93 5.80
C GLN A 304 -12.97 8.83 4.90
N GLN A 305 -11.68 8.53 4.73
CA GLN A 305 -10.74 9.40 4.03
C GLN A 305 -10.23 8.83 2.71
N ASN A 306 -10.51 7.57 2.36
CA ASN A 306 -10.19 6.90 1.08
C ASN A 306 -8.75 7.05 0.51
N GLU A 307 -7.83 7.71 1.23
CA GLU A 307 -6.51 8.13 0.73
C GLU A 307 -5.35 7.60 1.58
N TYR A 308 -5.58 7.17 2.82
CA TYR A 308 -4.51 6.74 3.72
C TYR A 308 -4.65 5.27 4.13
N ASN A 309 -4.08 4.40 3.30
CA ASN A 309 -3.83 3.01 3.68
C ASN A 309 -2.48 2.93 4.40
N LYS A 310 -2.44 2.28 5.55
CA LYS A 310 -1.20 1.96 6.26
C LYS A 310 -0.95 0.47 6.19
N ARG A 311 0.23 0.06 5.74
CA ARG A 311 0.67 -1.34 5.73
C ARG A 311 1.70 -1.57 6.82
N LEU A 312 1.48 -2.61 7.62
CA LEU A 312 2.36 -3.05 8.70
C LEU A 312 3.04 -4.35 8.26
N HIS A 313 4.23 -4.24 7.66
CA HIS A 313 4.95 -5.40 7.15
C HIS A 313 5.64 -6.15 8.30
N CYS A 314 5.46 -7.47 8.36
CA CYS A 314 6.09 -8.34 9.34
C CYS A 314 7.59 -8.44 9.03
N LEU A 315 8.44 -7.94 9.94
CA LEU A 315 9.90 -8.06 9.83
C LEU A 315 10.39 -9.29 10.60
N GLN A 316 9.99 -9.44 11.86
CA GLN A 316 10.42 -10.57 12.69
C GLN A 316 9.31 -11.03 13.63
N SER A 317 9.04 -12.33 13.68
CA SER A 317 8.19 -12.91 14.72
C SER A 317 9.06 -13.18 15.93
N ILE A 318 8.83 -12.44 17.01
CA ILE A 318 9.57 -12.63 18.27
C ILE A 318 8.91 -13.76 19.06
N ASN A 319 7.59 -13.65 19.27
CA ASN A 319 6.74 -14.66 19.90
C ASN A 319 5.44 -14.81 19.08
N SER A 320 4.57 -15.78 19.43
CA SER A 320 3.29 -16.04 18.73
C SER A 320 2.32 -14.86 18.63
N SER A 321 2.52 -13.81 19.43
CA SER A 321 1.69 -12.61 19.47
C SER A 321 2.51 -11.33 19.41
N TYR A 322 3.84 -11.39 19.24
CA TYR A 322 4.71 -10.23 19.28
C TYR A 322 5.63 -10.20 18.06
N TYR A 323 5.54 -9.11 17.29
CA TYR A 323 6.16 -8.97 15.98
C TYR A 323 6.94 -7.66 15.91
N ARG A 324 8.13 -7.69 15.33
CA ARG A 324 8.78 -6.48 14.81
C ARG A 324 8.18 -6.21 13.43
N ILE A 325 7.74 -4.99 13.19
CA ILE A 325 7.06 -4.57 11.96
C ILE A 325 7.72 -3.34 11.35
N GLY A 326 7.65 -3.22 10.03
CA GLY A 326 8.08 -2.06 9.26
C GLY A 326 6.86 -1.31 8.74
N ILE A 327 6.77 -0.01 9.04
CA ILE A 327 5.75 0.88 8.50
C ILE A 327 6.44 1.74 7.44
N PHE A 328 6.10 1.49 6.17
CA PHE A 328 6.66 2.21 5.03
C PHE A 328 5.75 3.40 4.70
N THR A 329 6.23 4.61 4.96
CA THR A 329 5.48 5.84 4.65
C THR A 329 6.43 6.84 4.03
N ASN A 330 6.04 7.49 2.94
CA ASN A 330 6.88 8.46 2.22
C ASN A 330 8.26 7.91 1.83
N CYS A 331 8.33 6.62 1.47
CA CYS A 331 9.57 5.95 1.14
C CYS A 331 10.57 5.84 2.32
N ASP A 332 10.14 6.10 3.55
CA ASP A 332 10.90 5.85 4.79
C ASP A 332 10.40 4.58 5.48
N VAL A 333 11.29 3.88 6.17
CA VAL A 333 10.94 2.73 7.02
C VAL A 333 10.93 3.17 8.48
N ASN A 334 9.77 3.06 9.12
CA ASN A 334 9.65 3.24 10.56
C ASN A 334 9.39 1.88 11.22
N GLU A 335 10.42 1.35 11.86
CA GLU A 335 10.28 0.10 12.59
C GLU A 335 9.56 0.30 13.91
N LYS A 336 8.60 -0.59 14.17
CA LYS A 336 7.82 -0.65 15.39
C LYS A 336 7.72 -2.09 15.85
N CYS A 337 7.25 -2.27 17.07
CA CYS A 337 6.83 -3.56 17.57
C CYS A 337 5.30 -3.58 17.62
N LEU A 338 4.73 -4.74 17.31
CA LEU A 338 3.30 -5.01 17.23
C LEU A 338 3.01 -6.21 18.11
N GLN A 339 2.12 -6.03 19.07
CA GLN A 339 1.50 -7.13 19.80
C GLN A 339 0.08 -7.36 19.30
N ILE A 340 -0.26 -8.59 18.97
CA ILE A 340 -1.61 -9.02 18.57
C ILE A 340 -2.20 -9.83 19.72
N ASN A 341 -3.18 -9.25 20.42
CA ASN A 341 -3.87 -9.92 21.51
C ASN A 341 -5.28 -10.31 21.07
N GLN A 342 -5.51 -11.62 20.91
CA GLN A 342 -6.87 -12.15 20.76
C GLN A 342 -7.55 -12.18 22.13
N ARG A 343 -8.55 -11.31 22.33
CA ARG A 343 -9.29 -11.23 23.60
C ARG A 343 -10.45 -12.22 23.62
N THR A 344 -11.11 -12.39 22.49
CA THR A 344 -12.16 -13.38 22.22
C THR A 344 -12.10 -13.76 20.74
N ASP A 345 -12.88 -14.75 20.31
CA ASP A 345 -12.98 -15.15 18.90
C ASP A 345 -13.39 -14.01 17.95
N ASN A 346 -14.03 -12.97 18.49
CA ASN A 346 -14.53 -11.83 17.73
C ASN A 346 -13.76 -10.53 17.97
N VAL A 347 -12.71 -10.53 18.80
CA VAL A 347 -12.02 -9.30 19.23
C VAL A 347 -10.51 -9.47 19.19
N LEU A 348 -9.87 -8.60 18.42
CA LEU A 348 -8.42 -8.41 18.40
C LEU A 348 -8.06 -7.05 18.96
N GLU A 349 -6.97 -7.01 19.73
CA GLU A 349 -6.30 -5.77 20.09
C GLU A 349 -4.90 -5.74 19.48
N LEU A 350 -4.63 -4.69 18.71
CA LEU A 350 -3.29 -4.38 18.21
C LEU A 350 -2.64 -3.35 19.13
N ILE A 351 -1.45 -3.66 19.64
CA ILE A 351 -0.65 -2.74 20.44
C ILE A 351 0.62 -2.43 19.66
N ILE A 352 0.77 -1.17 19.21
CA ILE A 352 1.93 -0.73 18.43
C ILE A 352 2.81 0.15 19.32
N ASN A 353 4.06 -0.26 19.52
CA ASN A 353 5.05 0.42 20.37
C ASN A 353 6.40 0.60 19.65
N ASN A 354 7.30 1.38 20.27
CA ASN A 354 8.70 1.39 19.87
C ASN A 354 9.38 0.13 20.43
N CYS A 355 10.11 -0.62 19.61
CA CYS A 355 10.73 -1.88 20.07
C CYS A 355 11.72 -1.73 21.23
N HIS A 356 12.30 -0.52 21.40
CA HIS A 356 13.27 -0.25 22.47
C HIS A 356 12.66 0.42 23.71
N ASN A 357 11.48 1.06 23.60
CA ASN A 357 10.84 1.80 24.69
C ASN A 357 9.34 1.48 24.76
N ASN A 358 8.87 1.01 25.92
CA ASN A 358 7.46 0.73 26.19
C ASN A 358 6.60 1.99 26.48
N GLU A 359 7.16 3.20 26.33
CA GLU A 359 6.54 4.45 26.82
C GLU A 359 5.36 4.95 25.97
N TYR A 360 5.30 4.56 24.69
CA TYR A 360 4.22 4.93 23.78
C TYR A 360 3.65 3.67 23.14
N SER A 361 2.49 3.24 23.61
CA SER A 361 1.71 2.22 22.93
C SER A 361 0.43 2.84 22.39
N LYS A 362 0.25 2.74 21.07
CA LYS A 362 -1.04 2.98 20.44
C LYS A 362 -1.81 1.66 20.48
N ILE A 363 -2.96 1.65 21.13
CA ILE A 363 -3.84 0.49 21.19
C ILE A 363 -4.95 0.69 20.16
N LEU A 364 -5.29 -0.34 19.41
CA LEU A 364 -6.44 -0.35 18.50
C LEU A 364 -7.25 -1.62 18.75
N THR A 365 -8.54 -1.46 19.03
CA THR A 365 -9.44 -2.59 19.21
C THR A 365 -10.25 -2.81 17.94
N PHE A 366 -10.21 -4.04 17.43
CA PHE A 366 -10.93 -4.46 16.23
C PHE A 366 -11.94 -5.55 16.56
N ILE A 367 -13.12 -5.45 15.96
CA ILE A 367 -14.18 -6.44 16.00
C ILE A 367 -14.29 -7.16 14.66
N LYS A 368 -14.48 -8.48 14.73
CA LYS A 368 -14.73 -9.34 13.58
C LYS A 368 -16.10 -9.01 12.98
N LYS A 369 -16.19 -8.84 11.66
CA LYS A 369 -17.47 -8.76 10.96
C LYS A 369 -18.15 -10.13 11.00
N SER A 370 -19.02 -10.31 11.98
CA SER A 370 -19.75 -11.56 12.19
C SER A 370 -21.16 -11.26 12.68
N ASN A 371 -22.10 -12.13 12.31
CA ASN A 371 -23.50 -12.06 12.76
C ASN A 371 -23.73 -12.81 14.09
N TYR A 372 -22.68 -13.32 14.73
CA TYR A 372 -22.80 -14.07 15.98
C TYR A 372 -22.97 -13.12 17.16
N LEU A 373 -24.14 -13.22 17.79
CA LEU A 373 -24.47 -12.54 19.04
C LEU A 373 -23.70 -13.20 20.19
N SER A 374 -23.03 -12.40 21.01
CA SER A 374 -22.41 -12.90 22.24
C SER A 374 -23.34 -12.70 23.44
N LEU A 375 -23.23 -13.56 24.44
CA LEU A 375 -23.92 -13.36 25.70
C LEU A 375 -23.22 -12.28 26.51
N CYS A 376 -23.99 -11.34 27.06
CA CYS A 376 -23.50 -10.35 27.98
C CYS A 376 -23.06 -11.01 29.30
N PRO A 377 -22.06 -10.45 30.00
CA PRO A 377 -21.59 -10.97 31.28
C PRO A 377 -22.62 -10.67 32.39
N THR A 378 -23.51 -11.63 32.66
CA THR A 378 -24.58 -11.51 33.67
C THR A 378 -24.06 -11.30 35.10
N SER A 379 -22.75 -11.48 35.33
CA SER A 379 -22.09 -11.13 36.60
C SER A 379 -22.08 -9.63 36.88
N ILE A 380 -22.26 -8.77 35.86
CA ILE A 380 -22.36 -7.32 36.06
C ILE A 380 -23.72 -6.94 36.66
N GLY A 381 -24.79 -7.62 36.26
CA GLY A 381 -26.11 -7.44 36.87
C GLY A 381 -26.77 -6.10 36.52
N HIS A 382 -27.44 -5.54 37.53
CA HIS A 382 -28.12 -4.24 37.45
C HIS A 382 -27.32 -3.15 38.19
N LEU A 383 -27.05 -2.04 37.51
CA LEU A 383 -26.26 -0.91 38.02
C LEU A 383 -27.08 0.39 38.05
N LEU A 384 -26.88 1.21 39.10
CA LEU A 384 -27.34 2.60 39.15
C LEU A 384 -26.15 3.54 39.02
N PHE A 385 -26.26 4.55 38.16
CA PHE A 385 -25.25 5.61 38.04
C PHE A 385 -25.90 6.96 37.76
N GLU A 386 -25.15 8.03 38.03
CA GLU A 386 -25.56 9.40 37.72
C GLU A 386 -24.70 9.95 36.58
N SER A 387 -25.35 10.63 35.63
CA SER A 387 -24.68 11.28 34.50
C SER A 387 -25.20 12.70 34.31
N ASN A 388 -24.28 13.59 33.92
CA ASN A 388 -24.59 14.94 33.48
C ASN A 388 -24.85 14.91 31.98
N LEU A 389 -26.06 14.55 31.57
CA LEU A 389 -26.44 14.63 30.15
C LEU A 389 -26.94 16.04 29.84
N ASN A 390 -26.15 16.77 29.05
CA ASN A 390 -26.59 18.03 28.44
C ASN A 390 -27.64 17.72 27.37
N HIS A 391 -28.87 18.16 27.55
CA HIS A 391 -29.76 18.37 26.41
C HIS A 391 -29.30 19.64 25.70
N GLN A 392 -28.77 19.51 24.49
CA GLN A 392 -28.69 20.62 23.55
C GLN A 392 -30.11 21.01 23.14
N HIS A 393 -30.75 21.89 23.92
CA HIS A 393 -31.82 22.73 23.42
C HIS A 393 -31.48 24.19 23.72
N HIS A 394 -31.60 24.99 22.68
CA HIS A 394 -31.27 26.41 22.62
C HIS A 394 -31.73 27.21 23.84
N HIS A 395 -30.83 28.08 24.31
CA HIS A 395 -31.07 29.26 25.15
C HIS A 395 -31.97 29.10 26.39
N ARG A 396 -31.36 28.77 27.53
CA ARG A 396 -31.41 29.55 28.80
C ARG A 396 -30.86 28.69 29.96
N GLN A 397 -29.93 29.29 30.73
CA GLN A 397 -29.41 28.87 32.05
C GLN A 397 -29.23 27.35 32.29
N LEU A 398 -27.97 26.91 32.22
CA LEU A 398 -27.50 25.56 32.55
C LEU A 398 -27.72 25.23 34.04
N ILE A 399 -28.91 24.73 34.37
CA ILE A 399 -29.08 23.94 35.59
C ILE A 399 -28.57 22.53 35.27
N LEU A 400 -27.36 22.20 35.75
CA LEU A 400 -26.81 20.84 35.74
C LEU A 400 -27.71 19.92 36.59
N ARG A 401 -28.76 19.37 35.99
CA ARG A 401 -29.56 18.33 36.64
C ARG A 401 -28.87 16.99 36.42
N LYS A 402 -28.28 16.44 37.48
CA LYS A 402 -27.84 15.04 37.51
C LYS A 402 -29.04 14.15 37.23
N LYS A 403 -28.97 13.37 36.16
CA LYS A 403 -29.97 12.35 35.83
C LYS A 403 -29.48 11.01 36.35
N ARG A 404 -30.40 10.19 36.87
CA ARG A 404 -30.12 8.83 37.33
C ARG A 404 -30.44 7.85 36.22
N PHE A 405 -29.56 6.86 36.05
CA PHE A 405 -29.70 5.83 35.04
C PHE A 405 -29.63 4.46 35.69
N HIS A 406 -30.45 3.54 35.18
CA HIS A 406 -30.41 2.12 35.51
C HIS A 406 -29.91 1.35 34.30
N MET A 407 -28.78 0.65 34.45
CA MET A 407 -28.23 -0.22 33.43
C MET A 407 -28.47 -1.68 33.81
N SER A 408 -28.99 -2.47 32.88
CA SER A 408 -29.11 -3.93 32.98
C SER A 408 -28.22 -4.59 31.94
N VAL A 409 -27.34 -5.49 32.39
CA VAL A 409 -26.41 -6.21 31.51
C VAL A 409 -26.76 -7.69 31.49
N GLY A 410 -27.38 -8.15 30.40
CA GLY A 410 -27.70 -9.58 30.22
C GLY A 410 -28.79 -10.15 31.13
N CYS A 411 -29.46 -9.34 31.97
CA CYS A 411 -30.44 -9.85 32.92
C CYS A 411 -31.83 -10.03 32.30
N GLU A 412 -32.29 -9.07 31.50
CA GLU A 412 -33.60 -9.14 30.85
C GLU A 412 -33.55 -10.02 29.60
N ASN A 413 -32.55 -9.79 28.76
CA ASN A 413 -32.22 -10.64 27.62
C ASN A 413 -30.71 -10.88 27.61
N LYS A 414 -30.28 -12.13 27.43
CA LYS A 414 -28.91 -12.54 27.73
C LYS A 414 -27.85 -11.90 26.82
N ASP A 415 -28.26 -11.37 25.67
CA ASP A 415 -27.44 -10.73 24.65
C ASP A 415 -27.62 -9.19 24.61
N LYS A 416 -28.40 -8.62 25.53
CA LYS A 416 -28.71 -7.18 25.54
C LYS A 416 -28.12 -6.42 26.73
N LEU A 417 -27.61 -5.24 26.42
CA LEU A 417 -27.31 -4.15 27.35
C LEU A 417 -28.45 -3.13 27.25
N ILE A 418 -29.12 -2.87 28.37
CA ILE A 418 -30.28 -1.97 28.40
C ILE A 418 -30.02 -0.84 29.39
N ILE A 419 -30.26 0.39 28.98
CA ILE A 419 -30.14 1.58 29.83
C ILE A 419 -31.49 2.28 29.89
N TYR A 420 -31.94 2.55 31.10
CA TYR A 420 -33.14 3.30 31.43
C TYR A 420 -32.76 4.61 32.11
N GLN A 421 -33.44 5.70 31.76
CA GLN A 421 -33.41 6.92 32.57
C GLN A 421 -34.50 6.81 33.66
N ILE A 422 -34.12 7.13 34.89
CA ILE A 422 -35.05 7.19 36.04
C ILE A 422 -35.51 8.63 36.20
N GLU A 423 -36.82 8.85 36.08
CA GLU A 423 -37.44 10.13 36.40
C GLU A 423 -37.76 10.24 37.90
N LYS A 424 -37.99 11.46 38.38
CA LYS A 424 -37.86 11.88 39.78
C LYS A 424 -38.67 11.08 40.82
N ASP A 425 -39.65 10.28 40.40
CA ASP A 425 -40.59 9.59 41.29
C ASP A 425 -40.42 8.07 41.36
N LEU A 426 -39.26 7.51 40.94
CA LEU A 426 -38.89 6.08 41.07
C LEU A 426 -39.80 5.06 40.38
N GLU A 427 -40.98 5.44 39.89
CA GLU A 427 -41.95 4.54 39.26
C GLU A 427 -41.85 4.51 37.72
N TYR A 428 -41.39 5.59 37.09
CA TYR A 428 -41.32 5.66 35.62
C TYR A 428 -39.88 5.47 35.10
N ARG A 429 -39.70 4.47 34.22
CA ARG A 429 -38.45 4.19 33.51
C ARG A 429 -38.66 4.38 32.02
N SER A 430 -37.98 5.35 31.42
CA SER A 430 -37.95 5.51 29.97
C SER A 430 -36.73 4.77 29.42
N LEU A 431 -36.95 3.83 28.49
CA LEU A 431 -35.86 3.16 27.77
C LEU A 431 -35.07 4.21 26.97
N THR A 432 -33.79 4.38 27.29
CA THR A 432 -32.92 5.31 26.57
C THR A 432 -32.08 4.62 25.51
N GLN A 433 -31.59 3.42 25.80
CA GLN A 433 -30.65 2.72 24.95
C GLN A 433 -30.83 1.21 25.11
N MET A 434 -30.81 0.51 23.99
CA MET A 434 -30.88 -0.93 23.93
C MET A 434 -29.86 -1.38 22.91
N ASP A 435 -28.81 -2.02 23.40
CA ASP A 435 -27.63 -2.35 22.63
C ASP A 435 -27.32 -3.84 22.73
N THR A 436 -26.55 -4.32 21.78
CA THR A 436 -26.28 -5.75 21.60
C THR A 436 -24.85 -6.06 22.03
N CYS A 437 -24.67 -7.07 22.88
CA CYS A 437 -23.35 -7.47 23.34
C CYS A 437 -22.60 -8.25 22.25
N ILE A 438 -21.41 -7.76 21.89
CA ILE A 438 -20.56 -8.35 20.85
C ILE A 438 -19.47 -9.25 21.44
N ALA A 439 -18.91 -8.85 22.59
CA ALA A 439 -17.91 -9.64 23.30
C ALA A 439 -17.77 -9.18 24.75
N SER A 440 -17.32 -10.10 25.62
CA SER A 440 -16.87 -9.72 26.96
C SER A 440 -15.70 -10.60 27.43
N TRP A 441 -14.83 -10.03 28.26
CA TRP A 441 -13.72 -10.74 28.89
C TRP A 441 -13.33 -10.05 30.20
N LYS A 442 -12.45 -10.70 30.98
CA LYS A 442 -11.90 -10.15 32.22
C LYS A 442 -10.43 -9.81 32.05
N SER A 443 -9.95 -8.81 32.77
CA SER A 443 -8.52 -8.55 32.92
C SER A 443 -7.82 -9.73 33.60
N SER A 444 -6.50 -9.82 33.44
CA SER A 444 -5.68 -10.90 34.01
C SER A 444 -5.72 -10.96 35.53
N ASP A 445 -5.84 -9.81 36.18
CA ASP A 445 -6.01 -9.66 37.64
C ASP A 445 -7.46 -9.81 38.10
N LEU A 446 -8.39 -10.09 37.16
CA LEU A 446 -9.84 -10.23 37.38
C LEU A 446 -10.53 -9.00 37.98
N SER A 447 -9.84 -7.86 38.08
CA SER A 447 -10.36 -6.63 38.67
C SER A 447 -11.32 -5.88 37.75
N THR A 448 -11.17 -6.07 36.44
CA THR A 448 -11.88 -5.31 35.40
C THR A 448 -12.59 -6.25 34.44
N ILE A 449 -13.87 -5.99 34.18
CA ILE A 449 -14.65 -6.68 33.15
C ILE A 449 -14.77 -5.73 31.96
N TYR A 450 -14.43 -6.21 30.77
CA TYR A 450 -14.61 -5.49 29.51
C TYR A 450 -15.83 -6.03 28.78
N LEU A 451 -16.60 -5.13 28.18
CA LEU A 451 -17.79 -5.42 27.41
C LEU A 451 -17.80 -4.54 26.17
N ILE A 452 -17.85 -5.15 24.99
CA ILE A 452 -18.14 -4.44 23.74
C ILE A 452 -19.63 -4.54 23.46
N ALA A 453 -20.27 -3.38 23.30
CA ALA A 453 -21.66 -3.28 22.91
C ALA A 453 -21.76 -2.54 21.57
N GLN A 454 -22.67 -3.01 20.72
CA GLN A 454 -23.02 -2.36 19.47
C GLN A 454 -24.37 -1.66 19.63
N SER A 455 -24.43 -0.40 19.20
CA SER A 455 -25.67 0.36 19.26
C SER A 455 -26.72 -0.21 18.31
N ASN A 456 -27.98 -0.26 18.71
CA ASN A 456 -29.05 -0.60 17.75
C ASN A 456 -29.42 0.58 16.84
N TYR A 457 -29.02 1.81 17.20
CA TYR A 457 -29.31 3.02 16.43
C TYR A 457 -28.20 3.39 15.44
N SER A 458 -27.01 2.81 15.62
CA SER A 458 -25.86 3.04 14.74
C SER A 458 -25.03 1.77 14.63
N ASP A 459 -24.38 1.57 13.49
CA ASP A 459 -23.48 0.43 13.31
C ASP A 459 -22.21 0.50 14.19
N ALA A 460 -22.01 1.61 14.91
CA ALA A 460 -20.87 1.80 15.79
C ALA A 460 -20.96 0.94 17.06
N SER A 461 -19.81 0.42 17.44
CA SER A 461 -19.59 -0.27 18.71
C SER A 461 -18.78 0.61 19.64
N TYR A 462 -18.91 0.36 20.93
CA TYR A 462 -18.11 1.01 21.96
C TYR A 462 -17.77 0.00 23.05
N CYS A 463 -16.74 0.33 23.82
CA CYS A 463 -16.24 -0.50 24.89
C CYS A 463 -16.58 0.08 26.25
N LEU A 464 -17.14 -0.74 27.11
CA LEU A 464 -17.34 -0.49 28.52
C LEU A 464 -16.33 -1.30 29.33
N SER A 465 -15.61 -0.63 30.24
CA SER A 465 -14.83 -1.31 31.28
C SER A 465 -15.47 -1.08 32.65
N PHE A 466 -15.59 -2.15 33.42
CA PHE A 466 -16.19 -2.18 34.75
C PHE A 466 -15.12 -2.60 35.75
N GLN A 467 -14.59 -1.64 36.51
CA GLN A 467 -13.63 -1.93 37.56
C GLN A 467 -14.37 -2.20 38.86
N MET A 468 -14.26 -3.43 39.36
CA MET A 468 -14.95 -3.88 40.56
C MET A 468 -14.16 -3.44 41.80
N SER A 469 -14.58 -2.35 42.42
CA SER A 469 -14.12 -1.90 43.75
C SER A 469 -15.34 -1.57 44.62
N ASP A 470 -15.18 -0.86 45.74
CA ASP A 470 -16.31 -0.41 46.59
C ASP A 470 -17.37 0.39 45.80
N SER A 471 -16.96 1.00 44.68
CA SER A 471 -17.85 1.55 43.66
C SER A 471 -17.44 1.05 42.27
N ILE A 472 -18.41 0.74 41.41
CA ILE A 472 -18.14 0.26 40.06
C ILE A 472 -17.80 1.45 39.19
N ILE A 473 -16.57 1.52 38.70
CA ILE A 473 -16.17 2.56 37.74
C ILE A 473 -16.49 2.04 36.35
N ILE A 474 -17.36 2.76 35.63
CA ILE A 474 -17.71 2.50 34.24
C ILE A 474 -16.93 3.49 33.37
N ARG A 475 -16.10 2.99 32.45
CA ARG A 475 -15.47 3.83 31.41
C ARG A 475 -16.02 3.43 30.06
N ASN A 476 -16.48 4.41 29.28
CA ASN A 476 -16.93 4.22 27.91
C ASN A 476 -15.93 4.83 26.93
N ASN A 477 -15.51 4.07 25.92
CA ASN A 477 -14.59 4.52 24.88
C ASN A 477 -15.02 3.95 23.51
N SER A 478 -15.00 4.78 22.47
CA SER A 478 -15.39 4.42 21.10
C SER A 478 -14.21 3.97 20.22
N HIS A 479 -12.98 3.99 20.74
CA HIS A 479 -11.76 3.67 19.97
C HIS A 479 -11.01 2.46 20.52
N THR A 480 -10.92 2.31 21.85
CA THR A 480 -10.11 1.26 22.49
C THR A 480 -10.82 0.68 23.71
N CYS A 481 -10.59 -0.60 24.02
CA CYS A 481 -11.02 -1.21 25.26
C CYS A 481 -9.97 -1.11 26.37
N SER A 482 -8.71 -1.40 26.03
CA SER A 482 -7.60 -1.33 26.97
C SER A 482 -7.10 0.10 27.09
N PHE A 483 -7.04 0.61 28.32
CA PHE A 483 -6.64 1.98 28.62
C PHE A 483 -5.13 2.05 28.86
N ASN A 484 -4.47 3.04 28.27
CA ASN A 484 -3.12 3.42 28.68
C ASN A 484 -3.15 4.84 29.26
N ASN A 485 -2.36 5.11 30.31
CA ASN A 485 -2.41 6.37 31.07
C ASN A 485 -2.13 7.64 30.23
N ASN A 486 -1.64 7.46 29.00
CA ASN A 486 -1.22 8.51 28.08
C ASN A 486 -2.22 8.78 26.92
N GLU A 487 -3.37 8.09 26.86
CA GLU A 487 -4.40 8.39 25.83
C GLU A 487 -5.23 9.64 26.17
N ASP A 488 -5.65 10.38 25.14
CA ASP A 488 -6.44 11.60 25.23
C ASP A 488 -7.70 11.39 26.07
N LYS A 489 -7.67 11.91 27.31
CA LYS A 489 -8.77 11.87 28.31
C LYS A 489 -10.08 12.49 27.83
N THR A 490 -10.11 13.10 26.65
CA THR A 490 -11.28 13.79 26.07
C THR A 490 -12.31 12.84 25.46
N SER A 491 -11.93 11.61 25.12
CA SER A 491 -12.82 10.62 24.46
C SER A 491 -13.48 9.61 25.41
N ILE A 492 -13.16 9.68 26.71
CA ILE A 492 -13.63 8.71 27.70
C ILE A 492 -14.58 9.36 28.68
N SER A 493 -15.81 8.83 28.77
CA SER A 493 -16.74 9.16 29.84
C SER A 493 -16.60 8.18 31.00
N ILE A 494 -16.41 8.70 32.21
CA ILE A 494 -16.23 7.92 33.44
C ILE A 494 -17.44 8.13 34.35
N TYR A 495 -18.03 7.04 34.83
CA TYR A 495 -19.16 7.05 35.76
C TYR A 495 -18.85 6.22 37.00
N SER A 496 -19.33 6.67 38.16
CA SER A 496 -19.39 5.84 39.36
C SER A 496 -20.78 5.22 39.46
N ALA A 497 -20.82 3.90 39.65
CA ALA A 497 -22.03 3.12 39.68
C ALA A 497 -22.11 2.25 40.93
N LYS A 498 -23.34 1.98 41.39
CA LYS A 498 -23.64 1.08 42.50
C LYS A 498 -24.37 -0.16 41.97
N LEU A 499 -23.90 -1.34 42.38
CA LEU A 499 -24.60 -2.60 42.11
C LEU A 499 -25.92 -2.64 42.89
N ILE A 500 -27.03 -2.83 42.17
CA ILE A 500 -28.36 -2.98 42.78
C ILE A 500 -28.59 -4.43 43.15
N ASN A 501 -28.49 -5.33 42.17
CA ASN A 501 -28.78 -6.76 42.28
C ASN A 501 -28.02 -7.52 41.18
N PRO A 502 -27.49 -8.72 41.48
CA PRO A 502 -27.03 -9.64 40.43
C PRO A 502 -28.23 -10.06 39.56
N CYS A 503 -27.97 -10.49 38.32
CA CYS A 503 -29.03 -11.11 37.50
C CYS A 503 -29.50 -12.38 38.23
N SER A 504 -30.58 -12.31 38.99
CA SER A 504 -31.16 -13.49 39.62
C SER A 504 -31.50 -14.49 38.53
N GLN A 505 -30.94 -15.70 38.57
CA GLN A 505 -31.50 -16.82 37.80
C GLN A 505 -32.98 -16.80 38.10
N SER A 506 -33.82 -16.53 37.09
CA SER A 506 -35.25 -16.66 37.28
C SER A 506 -35.45 -18.08 37.80
N LYS A 507 -35.80 -18.23 39.08
CA LYS A 507 -36.45 -19.44 39.54
C LYS A 507 -37.76 -19.46 38.75
N ARG A 508 -37.72 -20.04 37.55
CA ARG A 508 -38.89 -20.69 36.98
C ARG A 508 -39.24 -21.73 38.02
N LEU A 509 -40.14 -21.38 38.93
CA LEU A 509 -41.03 -22.35 39.54
C LEU A 509 -41.59 -23.14 38.35
N SER A 510 -41.04 -24.33 38.15
CA SER A 510 -41.43 -25.21 37.07
C SER A 510 -42.90 -25.51 37.30
N PHE A 511 -43.76 -24.95 36.44
CA PHE A 511 -45.18 -25.28 36.35
C PHE A 511 -45.42 -26.80 36.25
N ASN A 512 -44.39 -27.57 35.90
CA ASN A 512 -44.38 -29.04 35.88
C ASN A 512 -44.60 -29.69 37.25
N TYR A 513 -44.22 -29.08 38.38
CA TYR A 513 -44.47 -29.70 39.70
C TYR A 513 -45.94 -29.59 40.14
N ILE A 514 -46.62 -28.50 39.77
CA ILE A 514 -48.05 -28.32 40.05
C ILE A 514 -48.88 -29.23 39.12
N LEU A 515 -48.47 -29.39 37.86
CA LEU A 515 -49.13 -30.33 36.95
C LEU A 515 -48.94 -31.79 37.39
N LEU A 516 -47.76 -32.18 37.90
CA LEU A 516 -47.53 -33.53 38.43
C LEU A 516 -48.35 -33.80 39.70
N LEU A 517 -48.49 -32.82 40.60
CA LEU A 517 -49.33 -32.92 41.79
C LEU A 517 -50.82 -33.02 41.44
N ILE A 518 -51.29 -32.29 40.44
CA ILE A 518 -52.69 -32.38 39.95
C ILE A 518 -52.95 -33.74 39.29
N ILE A 519 -52.00 -34.30 38.53
CA ILE A 519 -52.14 -35.63 37.92
C ILE A 519 -52.12 -36.72 39.00
N ILE A 520 -51.28 -36.61 40.02
CA ILE A 520 -51.25 -37.56 41.15
C ILE A 520 -52.55 -37.48 41.97
N LEU A 521 -53.08 -36.28 42.22
CA LEU A 521 -54.37 -36.10 42.91
C LEU A 521 -55.56 -36.61 42.08
N LEU A 522 -55.53 -36.48 40.75
CA LEU A 522 -56.55 -37.04 39.86
C LEU A 522 -56.47 -38.57 39.75
N CYS A 523 -55.27 -39.17 39.85
CA CYS A 523 -55.11 -40.62 39.88
C CYS A 523 -55.55 -41.26 41.21
N ILE A 524 -55.38 -40.58 42.35
CA ILE A 524 -55.79 -41.10 43.66
C ILE A 524 -57.32 -41.05 43.85
N ASN A 525 -58.01 -40.12 43.20
CA ASN A 525 -59.47 -40.00 43.31
C ASN A 525 -60.26 -40.94 42.38
N ASN A 526 -59.58 -41.69 41.50
CA ASN A 526 -60.24 -42.61 40.56
C ASN A 526 -60.10 -44.10 40.94
N THR A 527 -59.64 -44.39 42.17
CA THR A 527 -59.59 -45.74 42.75
C THR A 527 -60.37 -45.82 44.06
N ARG A 528 -61.65 -45.40 44.03
CA ARG A 528 -62.65 -45.74 45.03
C ARG A 528 -63.97 -46.10 44.37
#